data_AF-A0AA39Z5L3-F1
#
_entry.id   AF-A0AA39Z5L3-F1
#
_cell.length_a   1.000
_cell.length_b   1.000
_cell.length_c   1.000
_cell.angle_alpha   90.00
_cell.angle_beta   90.00
_cell.angle_gamma   90.00
#
_symmetry.space_group_name_H-M   'P 1'
#
loop_
_entity.id
_entity.type
_entity.pdbx_description
1 polymer ?
#
loop_
_entity_poly.entity_id
_entity_poly.type
_entity_poly.pdbx_seq_one_letter_code
_entity_poly.pdbx_strand_id
1 'polypeptide(L)'
;MALLTLVTACITNGKLVDARKHLLDAQRLIHVRGISKKHPSRKVQMLHAMFLYLRVMEEATFVYPISANSEFFHNHLSPNAHPSSARYPSLAAHRWFSGSVEDGVPANFRELDDFFERSGPALRPLFARTYGIPESLVVLSSHITYLCCEMRQVRARGGHPWAGFDEDYRKRCKVVEDLLCGWTKEQQLPEETAASPSSSSPSSSPSSSSSSSSLSSSPSSSPSPTPGNYANNTTNEPAATEEEDHAAQAFHAALIIFFYRDVRDINRFTLQHHVKTVKAHLLALEGRKIAQGVASASVLWPGFIAAAEALDHADFADIVAWMRGCADRYGLRSFDRAADVAADVWAARQAERRLGGRGLAWSDTVLQQKSFMILP
;
A
#
# COMPACT_ATOMS: atom_id res chain seq x y z
N MET A 1 5.27 6.96 18.72
CA MET A 1 4.12 6.27 19.31
C MET A 1 2.97 7.24 19.52
N ALA A 2 3.06 8.20 20.45
CA ALA A 2 1.95 9.10 20.79
C ALA A 2 1.29 9.79 19.58
N LEU A 3 2.06 10.40 18.68
CA LEU A 3 1.51 11.07 17.49
C LEU A 3 0.79 10.10 16.55
N LEU A 4 1.34 8.92 16.29
CA LEU A 4 0.68 7.93 15.42
C LEU A 4 -0.58 7.34 16.08
N THR A 5 -0.61 7.22 17.40
CA THR A 5 -1.85 6.87 18.12
C THR A 5 -2.92 7.96 17.96
N LEU A 6 -2.54 9.24 18.04
CA LEU A 6 -3.46 10.36 17.78
C LEU A 6 -3.94 10.36 16.33
N VAL A 7 -3.08 10.04 15.37
CA VAL A 7 -3.45 9.85 13.97
C VAL A 7 -4.53 8.77 13.85
N THR A 8 -4.30 7.56 14.40
CA THR A 8 -5.30 6.48 14.41
C THR A 8 -6.60 6.88 15.11
N ALA A 9 -6.54 7.55 16.26
CA ALA A 9 -7.71 8.03 16.97
C ALA A 9 -8.51 9.07 16.17
N CYS A 10 -7.83 9.91 15.39
CA CYS A 10 -8.49 10.88 14.51
C CYS A 10 -9.13 10.19 13.30
N ILE A 11 -8.45 9.21 12.68
CA ILE A 11 -8.97 8.44 11.53
C ILE A 11 -10.24 7.69 11.91
N THR A 12 -10.17 6.92 13.01
CA THR A 12 -11.31 6.13 13.53
C THR A 12 -12.53 7.00 13.84
N ASN A 13 -12.31 8.23 14.32
CA ASN A 13 -13.36 9.22 14.58
C ASN A 13 -13.77 10.06 13.36
N GLY A 14 -13.14 9.87 12.19
CA GLY A 14 -13.40 10.66 10.98
C GLY A 14 -12.88 12.10 11.04
N LYS A 15 -12.00 12.45 11.99
CA LYS A 15 -11.35 13.76 12.13
C LYS A 15 -10.09 13.84 11.27
N LEU A 16 -10.25 13.71 9.95
CA LEU A 16 -9.16 13.54 8.99
C LEU A 16 -8.21 14.75 8.92
N VAL A 17 -8.71 15.97 9.12
CA VAL A 17 -7.88 17.18 9.19
C VAL A 17 -6.93 17.15 10.40
N ASP A 18 -7.42 16.70 11.55
CA ASP A 18 -6.59 16.61 12.76
C ASP A 18 -5.60 15.43 12.67
N ALA A 19 -6.02 14.31 12.06
CA ALA A 19 -5.13 13.20 11.72
C ALA A 19 -3.94 13.70 10.88
N ARG A 20 -4.20 14.52 9.87
CA ARG A 20 -3.16 15.13 9.02
C ARG A 20 -2.20 16.01 9.84
N LYS A 21 -2.71 16.88 10.72
CA LYS A 21 -1.86 17.73 11.58
C LYS A 21 -0.88 16.89 12.39
N HIS A 22 -1.38 15.84 13.05
CA HIS A 22 -0.54 14.94 13.84
C HIS A 22 0.46 14.13 12.98
N LEU A 23 0.10 13.80 11.75
CA LEU A 23 0.98 13.12 10.80
C LEU A 23 2.13 14.05 10.34
N LEU A 24 1.85 15.33 10.09
CA LEU A 24 2.86 16.34 9.76
C LEU A 24 3.75 16.67 10.97
N ASP A 25 3.18 16.74 12.17
CA ASP A 25 3.96 16.89 13.40
C ASP A 25 4.90 15.70 13.61
N ALA A 26 4.45 14.47 13.28
CA ALA A 26 5.29 13.28 13.35
C ALA A 26 6.44 13.34 12.35
N GLN A 27 6.18 13.81 11.13
CA GLN A 27 7.21 14.03 10.11
C GLN A 27 8.25 15.04 10.58
N ARG A 28 7.81 16.19 11.08
CA ARG A 28 8.69 17.24 11.62
C ARG A 28 9.54 16.71 12.77
N LEU A 29 8.95 15.91 13.66
CA LEU A 29 9.66 15.30 14.78
C LEU A 29 10.73 14.31 14.33
N ILE A 30 10.40 13.44 13.36
CA ILE A 30 11.36 12.49 12.77
C ILE A 30 12.51 13.25 12.11
N HIS A 31 12.21 14.37 11.43
CA HIS A 31 13.24 15.18 10.81
C HIS A 31 14.17 15.84 11.83
N VAL A 32 13.63 16.58 12.80
CA VAL A 32 14.41 17.35 13.78
C VAL A 32 15.28 16.45 14.67
N ARG A 33 14.80 15.25 15.01
CA ARG A 33 15.51 14.34 15.92
C ARG A 33 16.25 13.21 15.23
N GLY A 34 15.95 12.95 13.96
CA GLY A 34 16.40 11.76 13.24
C GLY A 34 15.93 10.45 13.88
N ILE A 35 16.21 9.33 13.20
CA ILE A 35 16.22 8.02 13.85
C ILE A 35 17.57 7.92 14.57
N SER A 36 17.61 8.36 15.84
CA SER A 36 18.84 8.54 16.64
C SER A 36 19.71 7.27 16.83
N LYS A 37 19.32 6.10 16.29
CA LYS A 37 20.02 4.83 16.47
C LYS A 37 20.55 4.31 15.14
N LYS A 38 21.85 3.97 15.08
CA LYS A 38 22.49 3.30 13.93
C LYS A 38 21.80 2.00 13.52
N HIS A 39 21.26 1.26 14.51
CA HIS A 39 20.45 0.06 14.31
C HIS A 39 19.12 0.23 15.05
N PRO A 40 18.06 0.72 14.38
CA PRO A 40 16.75 0.86 15.02
C PRO A 40 16.20 -0.51 15.41
N SER A 41 15.63 -0.62 16.61
CA SER A 41 14.93 -1.84 17.02
C SER A 41 13.75 -2.15 16.09
N ARG A 42 13.34 -3.41 15.98
CA ARG A 42 12.17 -3.85 15.19
C ARG A 42 10.90 -3.04 15.47
N LYS A 43 10.66 -2.67 16.74
CA LYS A 43 9.51 -1.82 17.14
C LYS A 43 9.59 -0.42 16.52
N VAL A 44 10.79 0.18 16.47
CA VAL A 44 11.02 1.50 15.86
C VAL A 44 10.90 1.43 14.35
N GLN A 45 11.43 0.37 13.72
CA GLN A 45 11.29 0.15 12.27
C GLN A 45 9.81 0.01 11.89
N MET A 46 9.04 -0.82 12.61
CA MET A 46 7.60 -0.96 12.40
C MET A 46 6.84 0.35 12.58
N LEU A 47 7.21 1.14 13.59
CA LEU A 47 6.60 2.44 13.79
C LEU A 47 6.89 3.40 12.63
N HIS A 48 8.11 3.37 12.11
CA HIS A 48 8.47 4.18 10.96
C HIS A 48 7.78 3.69 9.68
N ALA A 49 7.67 2.37 9.48
CA ALA A 49 6.90 1.77 8.39
C ALA A 49 5.42 2.19 8.46
N MET A 50 4.82 2.22 9.65
CA MET A 50 3.46 2.74 9.87
C MET A 50 3.35 4.21 9.49
N PHE A 51 4.29 5.04 9.93
CA PHE A 51 4.33 6.46 9.54
C PHE A 51 4.41 6.63 8.02
N LEU A 52 5.35 5.94 7.36
CA LEU A 52 5.56 6.03 5.93
C LEU A 52 4.33 5.56 5.15
N TYR A 53 3.73 4.43 5.56
CA TYR A 53 2.49 3.94 4.97
C TYR A 53 1.36 4.99 5.06
N LEU A 54 1.12 5.53 6.26
CA LEU A 54 0.09 6.55 6.46
C LEU A 54 0.38 7.83 5.65
N ARG A 55 1.65 8.22 5.50
CA ARG A 55 2.05 9.34 4.61
C ARG A 55 1.75 9.04 3.14
N VAL A 56 2.09 7.84 2.65
CA VAL A 56 1.81 7.45 1.25
C VAL A 56 0.31 7.44 0.98
N MET A 57 -0.48 6.84 1.86
CA MET A 57 -1.94 6.80 1.70
C MET A 57 -2.58 8.20 1.80
N GLU A 58 -2.04 9.05 2.67
CA GLU A 58 -2.43 10.45 2.76
C GLU A 58 -2.18 11.19 1.44
N GLU A 59 -1.00 11.07 0.83
CA GLU A 59 -0.69 11.75 -0.42
C GLU A 59 -1.44 11.20 -1.63
N ALA A 60 -1.74 9.89 -1.63
CA ALA A 60 -2.51 9.24 -2.67
C ALA A 60 -3.96 9.75 -2.72
N THR A 61 -4.46 10.32 -1.61
CA THR A 61 -5.89 10.64 -1.44
C THR A 61 -6.14 12.11 -1.23
N PHE A 62 -5.19 12.80 -0.61
CA PHE A 62 -5.29 14.22 -0.34
C PHE A 62 -4.84 15.03 -1.56
N VAL A 63 -5.74 15.86 -2.06
CA VAL A 63 -5.42 16.78 -3.14
C VAL A 63 -5.00 18.12 -2.52
N TYR A 64 -3.74 18.46 -2.70
CA TYR A 64 -3.15 19.68 -2.15
C TYR A 64 -3.73 20.92 -2.85
N PRO A 65 -4.21 21.92 -2.09
CA PRO A 65 -4.53 23.21 -2.70
C PRO A 65 -3.24 23.83 -3.25
N ILE A 66 -3.28 24.25 -4.51
CA ILE A 66 -2.12 24.79 -5.25
C ILE A 66 -1.66 26.14 -4.67
N SER A 67 -2.55 26.86 -3.96
CA SER A 67 -2.30 28.16 -3.38
C SER A 67 -2.47 28.18 -1.86
N ALA A 68 -1.59 28.93 -1.19
CA ALA A 68 -1.69 29.24 0.23
C ALA A 68 -2.97 30.02 0.59
N ASN A 69 -3.62 30.65 -0.40
CA ASN A 69 -4.87 31.40 -0.24
C ASN A 69 -6.11 30.52 -0.48
N SER A 70 -5.98 29.20 -0.55
CA SER A 70 -7.16 28.33 -0.70
C SER A 70 -8.09 28.45 0.51
N GLU A 71 -9.40 28.41 0.26
CA GLU A 71 -10.42 28.43 1.32
C GLU A 71 -10.24 27.29 2.33
N PHE A 72 -9.63 26.17 1.90
CA PHE A 72 -9.23 25.08 2.77
C PHE A 72 -8.37 25.57 3.94
N PHE A 73 -7.29 26.32 3.65
CA PHE A 73 -6.36 26.77 4.68
C PHE A 73 -6.98 27.87 5.53
N HIS A 74 -7.83 28.72 4.96
CA HIS A 74 -8.54 29.77 5.70
C HIS A 74 -9.60 29.22 6.67
N ASN A 75 -10.31 28.15 6.30
CA ASN A 75 -11.41 27.61 7.11
C ASN A 75 -10.95 26.59 8.16
N HIS A 76 -9.81 25.92 7.96
CA HIS A 76 -9.36 24.82 8.82
C HIS A 76 -8.11 25.12 9.67
N LEU A 77 -7.43 26.24 9.43
CA LEU A 77 -6.35 26.74 10.29
C LEU A 77 -6.88 27.86 11.18
N SER A 78 -6.55 27.80 12.48
CA SER A 78 -6.80 28.93 13.39
C SER A 78 -6.06 30.17 12.89
N PRO A 79 -6.62 31.39 13.02
CA PRO A 79 -5.94 32.63 12.61
C PRO A 79 -4.59 32.84 13.31
N ASN A 80 -4.36 32.20 14.46
CA ASN A 80 -3.08 32.21 15.19
C ASN A 80 -2.23 30.95 14.98
N ALA A 81 -2.67 29.99 14.15
CA ALA A 81 -1.86 28.82 13.82
C ALA A 81 -0.69 29.25 12.93
N HIS A 82 0.54 28.94 13.36
CA HIS A 82 1.70 29.22 12.54
C HIS A 82 1.54 28.62 11.14
N PRO A 83 1.93 29.36 10.10
CA PRO A 83 1.96 28.91 8.72
C PRO A 83 2.33 27.46 8.48
N SER A 84 3.33 27.00 9.20
CA SER A 84 3.99 25.73 9.01
C SER A 84 3.10 24.51 9.36
N SER A 85 2.17 24.59 10.32
CA SER A 85 1.55 23.38 10.91
C SER A 85 0.67 22.54 9.95
N ALA A 86 0.11 23.13 8.88
CA ALA A 86 -0.63 22.38 7.86
C ALA A 86 -0.21 22.67 6.40
N ARG A 87 0.76 23.58 6.18
CA ARG A 87 1.18 24.01 4.85
C ARG A 87 2.27 23.15 4.21
N TYR A 88 2.78 22.14 4.92
CA TYR A 88 3.83 21.30 4.34
C TYR A 88 3.29 20.54 3.12
N PRO A 89 3.90 20.72 1.94
CA PRO A 89 3.45 20.07 0.73
C PRO A 89 3.71 18.56 0.82
N SER A 90 3.10 17.80 -0.09
CA SER A 90 3.39 16.39 -0.29
C SER A 90 4.91 16.13 -0.33
N LEU A 91 5.37 14.98 0.19
CA LEU A 91 6.75 14.49 0.09
C LEU A 91 7.27 14.66 -1.35
N ALA A 92 6.42 14.38 -2.34
CA ALA A 92 6.69 14.60 -3.77
C ALA A 92 6.68 16.08 -4.20
N ALA A 93 5.75 16.87 -3.66
CA ALA A 93 5.59 18.29 -3.99
C ALA A 93 6.63 19.20 -3.32
N HIS A 94 7.31 18.76 -2.27
CA HIS A 94 8.31 19.57 -1.58
C HIS A 94 9.51 19.94 -2.47
N ARG A 95 9.95 19.03 -3.34
CA ARG A 95 10.97 19.30 -4.37
C ARG A 95 10.66 20.50 -5.26
N TRP A 96 9.39 20.85 -5.40
CA TRP A 96 8.90 21.89 -6.32
C TRP A 96 8.68 23.25 -5.66
N PHE A 97 8.62 23.29 -4.34
CA PHE A 97 8.44 24.52 -3.56
C PHE A 97 9.73 24.99 -2.91
N SER A 98 10.67 24.08 -2.62
CA SER A 98 11.92 24.44 -1.98
C SER A 98 13.09 24.45 -2.96
N GLY A 99 13.63 25.65 -3.22
CA GLY A 99 14.99 25.82 -3.73
C GLY A 99 16.08 25.65 -2.66
N SER A 100 15.69 25.31 -1.42
CA SER A 100 16.58 25.10 -0.28
C SER A 100 16.42 23.69 0.31
N VAL A 101 17.53 22.99 0.51
CA VAL A 101 17.58 21.62 1.05
C VAL A 101 17.34 21.61 2.58
N GLU A 102 17.13 22.76 3.21
CA GLU A 102 17.18 22.91 4.67
C GLU A 102 15.89 22.55 5.44
N ASP A 103 14.78 22.29 4.77
CA ASP A 103 13.49 22.00 5.44
C ASP A 103 13.25 20.51 5.73
N GLY A 104 14.21 19.65 5.38
CA GLY A 104 14.25 18.31 5.94
C GLY A 104 13.26 17.29 5.41
N VAL A 105 12.61 17.62 4.30
CA VAL A 105 11.70 16.70 3.62
C VAL A 105 12.53 15.78 2.71
N PRO A 106 12.21 14.48 2.69
CA PRO A 106 12.87 13.51 1.83
C PRO A 106 12.92 13.96 0.37
N ALA A 107 14.13 13.95 -0.20
CA ALA A 107 14.41 14.50 -1.51
C ALA A 107 14.28 13.47 -2.65
N ASN A 108 13.92 12.21 -2.37
CA ASN A 108 14.06 11.10 -3.32
C ASN A 108 12.78 10.30 -3.54
N PHE A 109 12.53 10.01 -4.82
CA PHE A 109 11.49 9.10 -5.33
C PHE A 109 11.53 7.68 -4.73
N ARG A 110 12.67 7.29 -4.14
CA ARG A 110 12.98 5.93 -3.67
C ARG A 110 13.06 5.80 -2.14
N GLU A 111 12.58 6.78 -1.38
CA GLU A 111 12.70 6.76 0.09
C GLU A 111 12.13 5.48 0.71
N LEU A 112 10.97 5.03 0.22
CA LEU A 112 10.30 3.85 0.74
C LEU A 112 11.02 2.55 0.33
N ASP A 113 11.55 2.49 -0.90
CA ASP A 113 12.41 1.40 -1.36
C ASP A 113 13.63 1.26 -0.45
N ASP A 114 14.38 2.35 -0.30
CA ASP A 114 15.58 2.44 0.54
C ASP A 114 15.28 2.02 1.98
N PHE A 115 14.12 2.40 2.51
CA PHE A 115 13.72 2.03 3.87
C PHE A 115 13.49 0.53 4.03
N PHE A 116 12.74 -0.10 3.11
CA PHE A 116 12.48 -1.54 3.17
C PHE A 116 13.74 -2.36 2.89
N GLU A 117 14.61 -1.90 1.99
CA GLU A 117 15.93 -2.51 1.75
C GLU A 117 16.80 -2.46 3.01
N ARG A 118 16.94 -1.29 3.66
CA ARG A 118 17.75 -1.12 4.88
C ARG A 118 17.18 -1.86 6.10
N SER A 119 15.86 -2.05 6.16
CA SER A 119 15.20 -2.69 7.30
C SER A 119 15.33 -4.21 7.33
N GLY A 120 15.75 -4.82 6.21
CA GLY A 120 15.99 -6.25 6.10
C GLY A 120 14.71 -7.09 5.91
N PRO A 121 14.86 -8.39 5.62
CA PRO A 121 13.77 -9.26 5.17
C PRO A 121 12.71 -9.53 6.26
N ALA A 122 13.06 -9.41 7.55
CA ALA A 122 12.13 -9.69 8.66
C ALA A 122 11.03 -8.64 8.84
N LEU A 123 11.19 -7.43 8.27
CA LEU A 123 10.21 -6.35 8.40
C LEU A 123 9.02 -6.54 7.44
N ARG A 124 9.30 -7.02 6.23
CA ARG A 124 8.34 -7.24 5.13
C ARG A 124 7.15 -8.12 5.52
N PRO A 125 7.32 -9.37 6.01
CA PRO A 125 6.19 -10.22 6.39
C PRO A 125 5.42 -9.66 7.58
N LEU A 126 6.08 -8.92 8.48
CA LEU A 126 5.39 -8.26 9.60
C LEU A 126 4.54 -7.09 9.11
N PHE A 127 5.04 -6.31 8.15
CA PHE A 127 4.28 -5.25 7.49
C PHE A 127 3.04 -5.83 6.80
N ALA A 128 3.23 -6.86 5.97
CA ALA A 128 2.15 -7.52 5.25
C ALA A 128 1.08 -8.08 6.20
N ARG A 129 1.49 -8.73 7.29
CA ARG A 129 0.56 -9.20 8.32
C ARG A 129 -0.19 -8.08 9.05
N THR A 130 0.42 -6.90 9.20
CA THR A 130 -0.17 -5.78 9.92
C THR A 130 -1.21 -5.04 9.07
N TYR A 131 -0.92 -4.82 7.79
CA TYR A 131 -1.78 -4.04 6.89
C TYR A 131 -2.62 -4.89 5.93
N GLY A 132 -2.37 -6.19 5.88
CA GLY A 132 -3.04 -7.11 4.95
C GLY A 132 -2.61 -6.91 3.49
N ILE A 133 -1.56 -6.14 3.22
CA ILE A 133 -1.03 -5.91 1.87
C ILE A 133 0.51 -5.98 1.88
N PRO A 134 1.14 -6.56 0.85
CA PRO A 134 2.59 -6.63 0.74
C PRO A 134 3.21 -5.24 0.58
N GLU A 135 4.43 -5.07 1.10
CA GLU A 135 5.14 -3.80 1.02
C GLU A 135 5.45 -3.37 -0.41
N SER A 136 5.63 -4.32 -1.34
CA SER A 136 5.90 -4.02 -2.75
C SER A 136 4.77 -3.22 -3.39
N LEU A 137 3.52 -3.48 -3.02
CA LEU A 137 2.37 -2.69 -3.47
C LEU A 137 2.35 -1.30 -2.84
N VAL A 138 2.82 -1.14 -1.60
CA VAL A 138 2.93 0.18 -0.96
C VAL A 138 4.07 1.00 -1.57
N VAL A 139 5.19 0.36 -1.89
CA VAL A 139 6.28 0.96 -2.67
C VAL A 139 5.77 1.43 -4.03
N LEU A 140 5.06 0.59 -4.77
CA LEU A 140 4.42 0.98 -6.03
C LEU A 140 3.43 2.14 -5.85
N SER A 141 2.60 2.10 -4.80
CA SER A 141 1.70 3.19 -4.45
C SER A 141 2.45 4.50 -4.24
N SER A 142 3.61 4.46 -3.58
CA SER A 142 4.43 5.66 -3.34
C SER A 142 4.97 6.25 -4.65
N HIS A 143 5.43 5.41 -5.58
CA HIS A 143 5.92 5.84 -6.89
C HIS A 143 4.81 6.46 -7.74
N ILE A 144 3.65 5.80 -7.80
CA ILE A 144 2.47 6.30 -8.53
C ILE A 144 2.03 7.63 -7.93
N THR A 145 1.92 7.70 -6.61
CA THR A 145 1.54 8.93 -5.89
C THR A 145 2.48 10.09 -6.21
N TYR A 146 3.79 9.83 -6.26
CA TYR A 146 4.78 10.84 -6.63
C TYR A 146 4.55 11.35 -8.06
N LEU A 147 4.35 10.45 -9.03
CA LEU A 147 4.05 10.82 -10.43
C LEU A 147 2.74 11.62 -10.56
N CYS A 148 1.71 11.24 -9.80
CA CYS A 148 0.43 11.95 -9.75
C CYS A 148 0.60 13.37 -9.21
N CYS A 149 1.27 13.52 -8.07
CA CYS A 149 1.54 14.81 -7.44
C CYS A 149 2.37 15.73 -8.34
N GLU A 150 3.35 15.17 -9.05
CA GLU A 150 4.18 15.90 -10.00
C GLU A 150 3.35 16.43 -11.19
N MET A 151 2.56 15.56 -11.83
CA MET A 151 1.70 15.93 -12.96
C MET A 151 0.63 16.95 -12.58
N ARG A 152 -0.01 16.80 -11.41
CA ARG A 152 -0.96 17.79 -10.89
C ARG A 152 -0.33 19.19 -10.79
N GLN A 153 0.94 19.28 -10.37
CA GLN A 153 1.65 20.54 -10.26
C GLN A 153 2.03 21.14 -11.62
N VAL A 154 2.47 20.33 -12.58
CA VAL A 154 2.72 20.78 -13.96
C VAL A 154 1.45 21.42 -14.54
N ARG A 155 0.31 20.72 -14.43
CA ARG A 155 -0.99 21.20 -14.92
C ARG A 155 -1.41 22.50 -14.23
N ALA A 156 -1.17 22.59 -12.91
CA ALA A 156 -1.51 23.76 -12.12
C ALA A 156 -0.68 25.01 -12.46
N ARG A 157 0.63 24.86 -12.70
CA ARG A 157 1.53 25.98 -13.02
C ARG A 157 1.52 26.36 -14.50
N GLY A 158 1.02 25.49 -15.38
CA GLY A 158 0.94 25.74 -16.81
C GLY A 158 2.30 25.72 -17.53
N GLY A 159 3.30 25.03 -16.98
CA GLY A 159 4.64 24.97 -17.57
C GLY A 159 5.53 23.89 -16.96
N HIS A 160 6.49 23.40 -17.76
CA HIS A 160 7.48 22.42 -17.31
C HIS A 160 8.56 23.10 -16.46
N PRO A 161 9.13 22.42 -15.45
CA PRO A 161 9.98 23.08 -14.47
C PRO A 161 11.45 23.10 -14.90
N TRP A 162 11.83 22.22 -15.83
CA TRP A 162 13.15 22.16 -16.43
C TRP A 162 13.08 21.60 -17.86
N ALA A 163 14.12 21.83 -18.65
CA ALA A 163 14.24 21.28 -20.00
C ALA A 163 14.44 19.75 -19.97
N GLY A 164 13.67 19.01 -20.76
CA GLY A 164 13.70 17.54 -20.77
C GLY A 164 12.83 16.88 -19.71
N PHE A 165 12.01 17.66 -18.99
CA PHE A 165 11.02 17.15 -18.03
C PHE A 165 10.16 16.02 -18.60
N ASP A 166 9.57 16.21 -19.79
CA ASP A 166 8.66 15.23 -20.38
C ASP A 166 9.34 13.90 -20.67
N GLU A 167 10.62 13.93 -21.05
CA GLU A 167 11.38 12.72 -21.31
C GLU A 167 11.70 11.96 -20.02
N ASP A 168 12.14 12.66 -18.99
CA ASP A 168 12.38 12.08 -17.67
C ASP A 168 11.08 11.52 -17.06
N TYR A 169 10.00 12.31 -17.11
CA TYR A 169 8.69 11.91 -16.60
C TYR A 169 8.18 10.65 -17.30
N ARG A 170 8.25 10.60 -18.64
CA ARG A 170 7.85 9.44 -19.42
C ARG A 170 8.71 8.21 -19.11
N LYS A 171 10.02 8.37 -18.91
CA LYS A 171 10.91 7.26 -18.50
C LYS A 171 10.48 6.70 -17.14
N ARG A 172 10.25 7.56 -16.15
CA ARG A 172 9.76 7.13 -14.83
C ARG A 172 8.37 6.48 -14.89
N CYS A 173 7.45 7.04 -15.68
CA CYS A 173 6.13 6.45 -15.92
C CYS A 173 6.23 5.06 -16.56
N LYS A 174 7.20 4.82 -17.45
CA LYS A 174 7.39 3.53 -18.08
C LYS A 174 7.92 2.50 -17.09
N VAL A 175 8.91 2.86 -16.27
CA VAL A 175 9.44 2.00 -15.20
C VAL A 175 8.32 1.59 -14.24
N VAL A 176 7.51 2.55 -13.76
CA VAL A 176 6.39 2.26 -12.85
C VAL A 176 5.32 1.41 -13.52
N GLU A 177 4.99 1.66 -14.79
CA GLU A 177 4.05 0.85 -15.54
C GLU A 177 4.52 -0.60 -15.71
N ASP A 178 5.80 -0.81 -16.02
CA ASP A 178 6.37 -2.15 -16.19
C ASP A 178 6.36 -2.92 -14.86
N LEU A 179 6.70 -2.25 -13.74
CA LEU A 179 6.62 -2.86 -12.41
C LEU A 179 5.17 -3.16 -11.99
N LEU A 180 4.23 -2.27 -12.32
CA LEU A 180 2.81 -2.44 -12.00
C LEU A 180 2.20 -3.60 -12.78
N CYS A 181 2.44 -3.68 -14.09
CA CYS A 181 1.93 -4.74 -14.95
C CYS A 181 2.64 -6.07 -14.73
N GLY A 182 3.93 -6.05 -14.37
CA GLY A 182 4.73 -7.24 -14.08
C GLY A 182 4.63 -7.74 -12.64
N TRP A 183 3.82 -7.11 -11.79
CA TRP A 183 3.66 -7.51 -10.39
C TRP A 183 3.00 -8.89 -10.29
N THR A 184 3.72 -9.89 -9.77
CA THR A 184 3.21 -11.22 -9.46
C THR A 184 3.49 -11.57 -7.99
N LYS A 185 2.70 -12.49 -7.42
CA LYS A 185 2.90 -12.96 -6.03
C LYS A 185 4.30 -13.53 -5.78
N GLU A 186 5.02 -14.00 -6.80
CA GLU A 186 6.32 -14.68 -6.69
C GLU A 186 7.50 -13.81 -6.25
N GLN A 187 7.35 -12.48 -6.23
CA GLN A 187 8.35 -11.59 -5.61
C GLN A 187 8.39 -11.72 -4.06
N GLN A 188 7.58 -12.61 -3.46
CA GLN A 188 7.41 -12.80 -2.01
C GLN A 188 8.25 -13.93 -1.40
N LEU A 189 8.89 -14.80 -2.18
CA LEU A 189 9.76 -15.87 -1.67
C LEU A 189 11.23 -15.43 -1.71
N PRO A 190 11.94 -15.36 -0.57
CA PRO A 190 13.40 -15.31 -0.59
C PRO A 190 13.91 -16.57 -1.31
N GLU A 191 14.89 -16.41 -2.21
CA GLU A 191 15.73 -17.51 -2.68
C GLU A 191 16.46 -18.15 -1.48
N GLU A 192 15.81 -19.10 -0.81
CA GLU A 192 16.48 -20.15 -0.05
C GLU A 192 16.59 -21.38 -0.95
N THR A 193 17.43 -21.33 -1.98
CA THR A 193 18.19 -22.48 -2.54
C THR A 193 18.88 -22.11 -3.86
N ALA A 194 19.98 -21.34 -3.79
CA ALA A 194 20.93 -21.28 -4.89
C ALA A 194 22.33 -20.89 -4.39
N ALA A 195 23.02 -21.80 -3.70
CA ALA A 195 24.49 -21.95 -3.73
C ALA A 195 24.96 -23.01 -2.73
N SER A 196 24.84 -24.30 -3.10
CA SER A 196 25.81 -25.30 -2.62
C SER A 196 26.86 -25.45 -3.72
N PRO A 197 28.12 -25.04 -3.53
CA PRO A 197 29.15 -25.32 -4.51
C PRO A 197 29.48 -26.81 -4.45
N SER A 198 29.08 -27.53 -5.49
CA SER A 198 29.52 -28.88 -5.78
C SER A 198 31.03 -28.85 -6.05
N SER A 199 31.84 -29.13 -5.04
CA SER A 199 33.26 -29.45 -5.23
C SER A 199 33.37 -30.86 -5.77
N SER A 200 33.63 -30.94 -7.06
CA SER A 200 34.15 -32.11 -7.76
C SER A 200 35.46 -32.60 -7.13
N SER A 201 35.59 -33.90 -6.87
CA SER A 201 36.82 -34.65 -7.13
C SER A 201 36.54 -36.16 -7.17
N PRO A 202 37.26 -36.92 -8.02
CA PRO A 202 36.88 -38.26 -8.44
C PRO A 202 37.46 -39.38 -7.57
N SER A 203 36.85 -40.55 -7.74
CA SER A 203 37.17 -41.85 -7.19
C SER A 203 38.61 -42.33 -7.42
N SER A 204 39.23 -42.88 -6.37
CA SER A 204 40.16 -44.00 -6.46
C SER A 204 40.29 -44.74 -5.11
N SER A 205 39.98 -46.03 -5.12
CA SER A 205 40.49 -47.03 -4.15
C SER A 205 41.88 -47.53 -4.66
N PRO A 206 42.76 -48.21 -3.89
CA PRO A 206 42.43 -49.40 -3.09
C PRO A 206 43.23 -49.64 -1.78
N SER A 207 42.76 -50.65 -1.03
CA SER A 207 43.50 -51.60 -0.17
C SER A 207 44.43 -51.10 0.95
N SER A 208 44.14 -51.49 2.21
CA SER A 208 44.79 -52.64 2.88
C SER A 208 44.56 -52.63 4.40
N SER A 209 44.62 -53.84 4.94
CA SER A 209 44.47 -54.33 6.31
C SER A 209 45.12 -53.52 7.44
N SER A 210 44.44 -53.48 8.61
CA SER A 210 45.01 -54.03 9.85
C SER A 210 44.00 -54.02 11.01
N SER A 211 44.13 -55.08 11.80
CA SER A 211 43.39 -55.56 12.96
C SER A 211 43.63 -54.77 14.25
N SER A 212 42.66 -54.73 15.17
CA SER A 212 42.76 -55.29 16.54
C SER A 212 41.57 -54.92 17.46
N SER A 213 41.05 -55.94 18.17
CA SER A 213 40.51 -56.01 19.56
C SER A 213 39.81 -54.78 20.19
N SER A 214 38.71 -54.86 20.97
CA SER A 214 38.16 -55.95 21.79
C SER A 214 36.83 -55.53 22.45
N LEU A 215 35.88 -56.48 22.47
CA LEU A 215 35.03 -56.97 23.59
C LEU A 215 34.23 -56.02 24.49
N SER A 216 32.90 -56.22 24.46
CA SER A 216 31.96 -56.53 25.58
C SER A 216 30.60 -55.87 25.32
N SER A 217 29.41 -56.38 25.64
CA SER A 217 28.87 -57.71 25.98
C SER A 217 27.33 -57.53 25.94
N SER A 218 26.62 -58.43 25.27
CA SER A 218 25.15 -58.53 25.14
C SER A 218 24.49 -59.05 26.45
N PRO A 219 23.18 -59.46 26.54
CA PRO A 219 22.10 -59.52 25.54
C PRO A 219 20.67 -59.20 26.06
N SER A 220 19.69 -59.42 25.16
CA SER A 220 18.28 -59.85 25.35
C SER A 220 17.30 -58.84 24.69
N SER A 221 16.28 -59.20 23.91
CA SER A 221 15.80 -60.46 23.32
C SER A 221 14.88 -60.10 22.14
N SER A 222 14.89 -60.92 21.10
CA SER A 222 14.02 -60.95 19.89
C SER A 222 12.52 -61.18 20.22
N PRO A 223 11.54 -61.20 19.26
CA PRO A 223 11.69 -61.24 17.79
C PRO A 223 10.73 -60.34 16.96
N SER A 224 11.13 -60.10 15.72
CA SER A 224 10.26 -59.61 14.62
C SER A 224 9.39 -60.74 14.05
N PRO A 225 8.27 -60.40 13.40
CA PRO A 225 8.02 -60.95 12.06
C PRO A 225 7.62 -59.88 11.03
N THR A 226 7.85 -60.24 9.77
CA THR A 226 7.79 -59.46 8.53
C THR A 226 6.34 -59.30 7.98
N PRO A 227 6.11 -58.67 6.80
CA PRO A 227 5.24 -57.51 6.62
C PRO A 227 3.84 -57.85 6.10
N GLY A 228 2.82 -57.16 6.62
CA GLY A 228 1.45 -57.21 6.11
C GLY A 228 1.13 -55.99 5.25
N ASN A 229 0.90 -56.23 3.96
CA ASN A 229 0.26 -55.30 3.02
C ASN A 229 -1.01 -54.70 3.63
N TYR A 230 -1.05 -53.38 3.78
CA TYR A 230 -2.31 -52.64 3.83
C TYR A 230 -2.31 -51.56 2.77
N ALA A 231 -3.40 -51.61 2.01
CA ALA A 231 -3.66 -50.91 0.79
C ALA A 231 -3.62 -49.39 0.95
N ASN A 232 -3.18 -48.76 -0.14
CA ASN A 232 -3.34 -47.35 -0.44
C ASN A 232 -4.80 -46.93 -0.25
N ASN A 233 -5.08 -46.18 0.81
CA ASN A 233 -6.19 -45.23 0.79
C ASN A 233 -5.58 -43.84 0.57
N THR A 234 -5.37 -43.54 -0.70
CA THR A 234 -5.32 -42.18 -1.25
C THR A 234 -6.66 -41.52 -0.91
N THR A 235 -6.76 -40.99 0.31
CA THR A 235 -7.75 -39.96 0.58
C THR A 235 -7.13 -38.70 0.00
N ASN A 236 -7.54 -38.38 -1.23
CA ASN A 236 -7.23 -37.13 -1.89
C ASN A 236 -7.61 -36.00 -0.93
N GLU A 237 -6.64 -35.46 -0.19
CA GLU A 237 -6.70 -34.07 0.21
C GLU A 237 -6.84 -33.27 -1.10
N PRO A 238 -7.89 -32.47 -1.27
CA PRO A 238 -7.91 -31.55 -2.39
C PRO A 238 -6.69 -30.65 -2.22
N ALA A 239 -5.82 -30.66 -3.23
CA ALA A 239 -4.68 -29.78 -3.36
C ALA A 239 -5.08 -28.38 -2.85
N ALA A 240 -4.32 -27.87 -1.87
CA ALA A 240 -4.48 -26.53 -1.33
C ALA A 240 -4.70 -25.57 -2.50
N THR A 241 -5.95 -25.14 -2.68
CA THR A 241 -6.31 -24.12 -3.64
C THR A 241 -5.47 -22.92 -3.26
N GLU A 242 -4.65 -22.45 -4.20
CA GLU A 242 -3.84 -21.24 -4.04
C GLU A 242 -4.68 -20.18 -3.32
N GLU A 243 -4.37 -19.92 -2.04
CA GLU A 243 -5.23 -19.05 -1.24
C GLU A 243 -5.14 -17.65 -1.87
N GLU A 244 -6.21 -17.28 -2.55
CA GLU A 244 -6.22 -16.06 -3.33
C GLU A 244 -6.21 -14.88 -2.35
N ASP A 245 -5.06 -14.21 -2.28
CA ASP A 245 -4.87 -12.99 -1.50
C ASP A 245 -5.70 -11.84 -2.09
N HIS A 246 -6.97 -11.84 -1.73
CA HIS A 246 -7.93 -10.85 -2.19
C HIS A 246 -7.54 -9.42 -1.79
N ALA A 247 -6.86 -9.22 -0.66
CA ALA A 247 -6.45 -7.89 -0.24
C ALA A 247 -5.37 -7.32 -1.18
N ALA A 248 -4.35 -8.12 -1.49
CA ALA A 248 -3.31 -7.73 -2.44
C ALA A 248 -3.88 -7.52 -3.86
N GLN A 249 -4.77 -8.40 -4.32
CA GLN A 249 -5.40 -8.28 -5.65
C GLN A 249 -6.30 -7.03 -5.76
N ALA A 250 -7.11 -6.75 -4.74
CA ALA A 250 -7.91 -5.51 -4.69
C ALA A 250 -7.00 -4.28 -4.72
N PHE A 251 -5.91 -4.29 -3.95
CA PHE A 251 -4.99 -3.15 -3.90
C PHE A 251 -4.25 -2.95 -5.22
N HIS A 252 -3.77 -4.03 -5.84
CA HIS A 252 -3.11 -3.99 -7.15
C HIS A 252 -4.04 -3.47 -8.25
N ALA A 253 -5.26 -4.00 -8.36
CA ALA A 253 -6.24 -3.51 -9.33
C ALA A 253 -6.60 -2.03 -9.11
N ALA A 254 -6.66 -1.57 -7.85
CA ALA A 254 -6.84 -0.15 -7.56
C ALA A 254 -5.64 0.71 -7.94
N LEU A 255 -4.40 0.22 -7.80
CA LEU A 255 -3.21 0.91 -8.31
C LEU A 255 -3.22 1.05 -9.83
N ILE A 256 -3.72 0.04 -10.55
CA ILE A 256 -3.92 0.13 -12.01
C ILE A 256 -4.89 1.25 -12.36
N ILE A 257 -6.04 1.30 -11.69
CA ILE A 257 -7.01 2.39 -11.88
C ILE A 257 -6.35 3.74 -11.61
N PHE A 258 -5.69 3.88 -10.45
CA PHE A 258 -5.07 5.13 -10.02
C PHE A 258 -3.96 5.58 -10.97
N PHE A 259 -3.05 4.70 -11.38
CA PHE A 259 -1.98 5.02 -12.33
C PHE A 259 -2.54 5.43 -13.70
N TYR A 260 -3.41 4.61 -14.30
CA TYR A 260 -3.89 4.90 -15.64
C TYR A 260 -4.80 6.12 -15.68
N ARG A 261 -5.54 6.41 -14.60
CA ARG A 261 -6.38 7.59 -14.53
C ARG A 261 -5.58 8.86 -14.23
N ASP A 262 -4.75 8.87 -13.19
CA ASP A 262 -4.11 10.09 -12.69
C ASP A 262 -2.75 10.40 -13.36
N VAL A 263 -2.02 9.37 -13.83
CA VAL A 263 -0.72 9.53 -14.50
C VAL A 263 -0.87 9.56 -16.03
N ARG A 264 -1.62 8.60 -16.60
CA ARG A 264 -1.74 8.43 -18.06
C ARG A 264 -2.98 9.10 -18.66
N ASP A 265 -3.90 9.60 -17.84
CA ASP A 265 -5.17 10.21 -18.24
C ASP A 265 -6.01 9.34 -19.20
N ILE A 266 -6.00 8.02 -18.96
CA ILE A 266 -6.80 7.06 -19.71
C ILE A 266 -8.28 7.23 -19.39
N ASN A 267 -9.11 6.93 -20.37
CA ASN A 267 -10.56 7.01 -20.25
C ASN A 267 -11.09 5.96 -19.26
N ARG A 268 -11.89 6.41 -18.28
CA ARG A 268 -12.63 5.60 -17.31
C ARG A 268 -13.34 4.36 -17.87
N PHE A 269 -13.84 4.42 -19.12
CA PHE A 269 -14.51 3.26 -19.74
C PHE A 269 -13.60 2.04 -19.85
N THR A 270 -12.30 2.23 -20.12
CA THR A 270 -11.35 1.11 -20.24
C THR A 270 -10.94 0.53 -18.89
N LEU A 271 -11.21 1.25 -17.79
CA LEU A 271 -10.82 0.87 -16.43
C LEU A 271 -11.92 0.08 -15.67
N GLN A 272 -13.11 -0.06 -16.25
CA GLN A 272 -14.26 -0.66 -15.56
C GLN A 272 -14.05 -2.14 -15.20
N HIS A 273 -13.25 -2.88 -15.98
CA HIS A 273 -12.88 -4.24 -15.60
C HIS A 273 -12.15 -4.25 -14.26
N HIS A 274 -11.18 -3.35 -14.05
CA HIS A 274 -10.45 -3.24 -12.79
C HIS A 274 -11.35 -2.81 -11.62
N VAL A 275 -12.34 -1.93 -11.85
CA VAL A 275 -13.34 -1.57 -10.83
C VAL A 275 -14.08 -2.82 -10.34
N LYS A 276 -14.51 -3.69 -11.26
CA LYS A 276 -15.17 -4.96 -10.93
C LYS A 276 -14.24 -5.92 -10.20
N THR A 277 -12.97 -5.99 -10.60
CA THR A 277 -11.95 -6.80 -9.91
C THR A 277 -11.76 -6.34 -8.46
N VAL A 278 -11.61 -5.04 -8.22
CA VAL A 278 -11.51 -4.48 -6.87
C VAL A 278 -12.75 -4.85 -6.05
N LYS A 279 -13.96 -4.62 -6.61
CA LYS A 279 -15.22 -4.96 -5.95
C LYS A 279 -15.28 -6.44 -5.55
N ALA A 280 -15.04 -7.34 -6.49
CA ALA A 280 -15.13 -8.78 -6.28
C ALA A 280 -14.19 -9.23 -5.13
N HIS A 281 -12.95 -8.78 -5.15
CA HIS A 281 -11.98 -9.12 -4.11
C HIS A 281 -12.29 -8.50 -2.75
N LEU A 282 -12.74 -7.25 -2.68
CA LEU A 282 -13.13 -6.63 -1.40
C LEU A 282 -14.33 -7.34 -0.76
N LEU A 283 -15.34 -7.70 -1.56
CA LEU A 283 -16.51 -8.44 -1.08
C LEU A 283 -16.16 -9.86 -0.65
N ALA A 284 -15.32 -10.56 -1.42
CA ALA A 284 -14.85 -11.91 -1.08
C ALA A 284 -14.00 -11.92 0.20
N LEU A 285 -13.10 -10.93 0.34
CA LEU A 285 -12.30 -10.72 1.55
C LEU A 285 -13.18 -10.49 2.77
N GLU A 286 -14.17 -9.61 2.65
CA GLU A 286 -15.08 -9.30 3.75
C GLU A 286 -15.94 -10.52 4.14
N GLY A 287 -16.47 -11.25 3.15
CA GLY A 287 -17.21 -12.49 3.38
C GLY A 287 -16.39 -13.54 4.13
N ARG A 288 -15.12 -13.71 3.74
CA ARG A 288 -14.17 -14.61 4.43
C ARG A 288 -13.94 -14.19 5.88
N LYS A 289 -13.73 -12.89 6.13
CA LYS A 289 -13.50 -12.36 7.49
C LYS A 289 -14.71 -12.56 8.38
N ILE A 290 -15.92 -12.35 7.85
CA ILE A 290 -17.17 -12.61 8.57
C ILE A 290 -17.28 -14.10 8.91
N ALA A 291 -17.03 -14.99 7.96
CA ALA A 291 -17.09 -16.44 8.19
C ALA A 291 -16.08 -16.93 9.25
N GLN A 292 -14.91 -16.29 9.33
CA GLN A 292 -13.85 -16.61 10.28
C GLN A 292 -13.96 -15.85 11.61
N GLY A 293 -14.94 -14.96 11.77
CA GLY A 293 -15.09 -14.14 12.98
C GLY A 293 -13.95 -13.12 13.20
N VAL A 294 -13.26 -12.70 12.13
CA VAL A 294 -12.13 -11.78 12.20
C VAL A 294 -12.64 -10.33 12.26
N ALA A 295 -12.57 -9.73 13.45
CA ALA A 295 -12.94 -8.33 13.69
C ALA A 295 -11.77 -7.37 13.36
N SER A 296 -11.44 -7.24 12.07
CA SER A 296 -10.46 -6.27 11.58
C SER A 296 -11.01 -5.62 10.31
N ALA A 297 -10.70 -4.35 10.05
CA ALA A 297 -11.09 -3.71 8.80
C ALA A 297 -10.12 -4.03 7.66
N SER A 298 -10.60 -4.01 6.42
CA SER A 298 -9.75 -4.14 5.23
C SER A 298 -9.21 -2.77 4.82
N VAL A 299 -8.20 -2.70 3.95
CA VAL A 299 -7.70 -1.40 3.47
C VAL A 299 -8.82 -0.68 2.72
N LEU A 300 -9.20 0.52 3.18
CA LEU A 300 -10.29 1.32 2.62
C LEU A 300 -9.98 1.88 1.22
N TRP A 301 -8.71 2.23 0.99
CA TRP A 301 -8.28 2.96 -0.21
C TRP A 301 -8.67 2.33 -1.55
N PRO A 302 -8.47 1.01 -1.77
CA PRO A 302 -8.91 0.36 -3.02
C PRO A 302 -10.39 0.56 -3.31
N GLY A 303 -11.24 0.41 -2.29
CA GLY A 303 -12.69 0.58 -2.44
C GLY A 303 -13.06 2.00 -2.82
N PHE A 304 -12.42 3.01 -2.24
CA PHE A 304 -12.66 4.39 -2.65
C PHE A 304 -12.26 4.64 -4.10
N ILE A 305 -11.05 4.24 -4.52
CA ILE A 305 -10.58 4.45 -5.90
C ILE A 305 -11.54 3.79 -6.90
N ALA A 306 -11.97 2.56 -6.61
CA ALA A 306 -12.93 1.85 -7.45
C ALA A 306 -14.31 2.54 -7.48
N ALA A 307 -14.83 3.02 -6.34
CA ALA A 307 -16.09 3.76 -6.30
C ALA A 307 -15.99 5.10 -7.06
N ALA A 308 -14.88 5.82 -6.90
CA ALA A 308 -14.64 7.09 -7.57
C ALA A 308 -14.51 6.95 -9.09
N GLU A 309 -14.10 5.79 -9.61
CA GLU A 309 -13.93 5.53 -11.04
C GLU A 309 -14.98 4.59 -11.66
N ALA A 310 -15.94 4.09 -10.88
CA ALA A 310 -17.04 3.32 -11.43
C ALA A 310 -17.83 4.16 -12.47
N LEU A 311 -18.57 3.48 -13.35
CA LEU A 311 -19.54 4.12 -14.26
C LEU A 311 -20.93 3.50 -14.13
N ASP A 312 -20.96 2.21 -13.81
CA ASP A 312 -22.19 1.50 -13.52
C ASP A 312 -22.66 1.81 -12.09
N HIS A 313 -23.95 2.12 -11.97
CA HIS A 313 -24.57 2.41 -10.68
C HIS A 313 -24.58 1.18 -9.79
N ALA A 314 -24.74 -0.03 -10.33
CA ALA A 314 -24.74 -1.25 -9.54
C ALA A 314 -23.37 -1.48 -8.88
N ASP A 315 -22.29 -1.42 -9.66
CA ASP A 315 -20.92 -1.53 -9.14
C ASP A 315 -20.62 -0.44 -8.10
N PHE A 316 -21.00 0.81 -8.35
CA PHE A 316 -20.85 1.91 -7.40
C PHE A 316 -21.62 1.64 -6.09
N ALA A 317 -22.89 1.25 -6.18
CA ALA A 317 -23.75 1.02 -5.02
C ALA A 317 -23.24 -0.13 -4.15
N ASP A 318 -22.77 -1.22 -4.75
CA ASP A 318 -22.18 -2.36 -4.04
C ASP A 318 -20.95 -1.95 -3.24
N ILE A 319 -20.05 -1.16 -3.83
CA ILE A 319 -18.81 -0.71 -3.18
C ILE A 319 -19.13 0.28 -2.04
N VAL A 320 -20.09 1.19 -2.24
CA VAL A 320 -20.55 2.10 -1.18
C VAL A 320 -21.22 1.33 -0.04
N ALA A 321 -22.07 0.35 -0.34
CA ALA A 321 -22.69 -0.51 0.66
C ALA A 321 -21.65 -1.31 1.46
N TRP A 322 -20.60 -1.80 0.78
CA TRP A 322 -19.45 -2.42 1.45
C TRP A 322 -18.76 -1.46 2.41
N MET A 323 -18.49 -0.20 1.99
CA MET A 323 -17.87 0.79 2.89
C MET A 323 -18.74 1.06 4.12
N ARG A 324 -20.04 1.31 3.94
CA ARG A 324 -20.97 1.53 5.06
C ARG A 324 -21.04 0.32 5.99
N GLY A 325 -21.13 -0.88 5.44
CA GLY A 325 -21.14 -2.11 6.23
C GLY A 325 -19.86 -2.29 7.05
N CYS A 326 -18.69 -1.91 6.52
CA CYS A 326 -17.43 -1.87 7.27
C CYS A 326 -17.45 -0.81 8.37
N ALA A 327 -18.00 0.37 8.11
CA ALA A 327 -18.16 1.43 9.11
C ALA A 327 -18.99 0.94 10.31
N ASP A 328 -20.13 0.31 10.03
CA ASP A 328 -21.05 -0.23 11.05
C ASP A 328 -20.42 -1.38 11.85
N ARG A 329 -19.76 -2.33 11.16
CA ARG A 329 -19.17 -3.51 11.81
C ARG A 329 -17.94 -3.18 12.66
N TYR A 330 -17.08 -2.29 12.18
CA TYR A 330 -15.77 -2.02 12.81
C TYR A 330 -15.75 -0.70 13.59
N GLY A 331 -16.82 0.09 13.55
CA GLY A 331 -16.90 1.41 14.20
C GLY A 331 -15.97 2.44 13.58
N LEU A 332 -15.57 2.26 12.32
CA LEU A 332 -14.60 3.11 11.63
C LEU A 332 -15.30 4.17 10.79
N ARG A 333 -15.46 5.37 11.35
CA ARG A 333 -16.11 6.50 10.66
C ARG A 333 -15.36 6.98 9.41
N SER A 334 -14.09 6.59 9.24
CA SER A 334 -13.33 6.84 8.01
C SER A 334 -14.02 6.23 6.78
N PHE A 335 -14.63 5.04 6.93
CA PHE A 335 -15.36 4.37 5.86
C PHE A 335 -16.64 5.12 5.48
N ASP A 336 -17.40 5.61 6.46
CA ASP A 336 -18.58 6.46 6.21
C ASP A 336 -18.20 7.72 5.44
N ARG A 337 -17.14 8.39 5.89
CA ARG A 337 -16.65 9.61 5.23
C ARG A 337 -16.20 9.34 3.80
N ALA A 338 -15.57 8.20 3.55
CA ALA A 338 -15.16 7.83 2.19
C ALA A 338 -16.35 7.50 1.29
N ALA A 339 -17.38 6.86 1.84
CA ALA A 339 -18.62 6.62 1.14
C ALA A 339 -19.37 7.93 0.81
N ASP A 340 -19.41 8.89 1.73
CA ASP A 340 -19.97 10.24 1.49
C ASP A 340 -19.27 10.89 0.29
N VAL A 341 -17.94 10.98 0.33
CA VAL A 341 -17.16 11.65 -0.72
C VAL A 341 -17.25 10.92 -2.06
N ALA A 342 -17.24 9.59 -2.07
CA ALA A 342 -17.45 8.83 -3.30
C ALA A 342 -18.82 9.11 -3.92
N ALA A 343 -19.87 9.26 -3.09
CA ALA A 343 -21.22 9.64 -3.54
C ALA A 343 -21.27 11.06 -4.09
N ASP A 344 -20.59 12.00 -3.46
CA ASP A 344 -20.52 13.38 -3.95
C ASP A 344 -19.79 13.46 -5.31
N VAL A 345 -18.64 12.78 -5.44
CA VAL A 345 -17.90 12.65 -6.72
C VAL A 345 -18.80 12.04 -7.80
N TRP A 346 -19.53 10.98 -7.45
CA TRP A 346 -20.46 10.32 -8.37
C TRP A 346 -21.55 11.28 -8.84
N ALA A 347 -22.23 11.94 -7.90
CA ALA A 347 -23.33 12.85 -8.17
C ALA A 347 -22.90 14.04 -9.03
N ALA A 348 -21.76 14.65 -8.71
CA ALA A 348 -21.17 15.75 -9.49
C ALA A 348 -20.92 15.33 -10.94
N ARG A 349 -20.39 14.12 -11.15
CA ARG A 349 -20.14 13.58 -12.48
C ARG A 349 -21.42 13.30 -13.27
N GLN A 350 -22.46 12.77 -12.62
CA GLN A 350 -23.75 12.55 -13.29
C GLN A 350 -24.41 13.88 -13.68
N ALA A 351 -24.24 14.93 -12.87
CA ALA A 351 -24.71 16.28 -13.22
C ALA A 351 -23.96 16.82 -14.44
N GLU A 352 -22.62 16.68 -14.48
CA GLU A 352 -21.82 17.16 -15.61
C GLU A 352 -22.11 16.41 -16.92
N ARG A 353 -22.34 15.09 -16.85
CA ARG A 353 -22.75 14.30 -18.03
C ARG A 353 -24.04 14.82 -18.66
N ARG A 354 -25.01 15.24 -17.84
CA ARG A 354 -26.27 15.82 -18.34
C ARG A 354 -26.05 17.18 -19.02
N LEU A 355 -24.98 17.88 -18.65
CA LEU A 355 -24.62 19.20 -19.18
C LEU A 355 -23.59 19.12 -20.34
N GLY A 356 -23.17 17.92 -20.74
CA GLY A 356 -22.19 17.74 -21.83
C GLY A 356 -20.75 18.14 -21.49
N GLY A 357 -20.41 18.24 -20.20
CA GLY A 357 -19.07 18.65 -19.75
C GLY A 357 -17.99 17.56 -19.95
N ARG A 358 -16.72 17.99 -19.90
CA ARG A 358 -15.55 17.12 -20.05
C ARG A 358 -15.25 16.41 -18.73
N GLY A 359 -15.99 15.33 -18.47
CA GLY A 359 -15.76 14.32 -17.45
C GLY A 359 -14.82 14.65 -16.28
N LEU A 360 -15.40 15.01 -15.15
CA LEU A 360 -14.74 15.38 -13.89
C LEU A 360 -13.83 14.29 -13.33
N ALA A 361 -12.59 14.65 -12.98
CA ALA A 361 -11.75 13.82 -12.12
C ALA A 361 -12.23 13.91 -10.67
N TRP A 362 -12.11 12.82 -9.92
CA TRP A 362 -12.51 12.81 -8.51
C TRP A 362 -11.70 13.82 -7.68
N SER A 363 -10.42 14.01 -8.02
CA SER A 363 -9.54 14.95 -7.36
C SER A 363 -10.00 16.41 -7.52
N ASP A 364 -10.61 16.75 -8.66
CA ASP A 364 -11.20 18.07 -8.91
C ASP A 364 -12.46 18.30 -8.07
N THR A 365 -13.32 17.29 -7.89
CA THR A 365 -14.49 17.41 -6.97
C THR A 365 -14.04 17.54 -5.52
N VAL A 366 -13.08 16.73 -5.10
CA VAL A 366 -12.58 16.72 -3.72
C VAL A 366 -11.92 18.06 -3.37
N LEU A 367 -11.22 18.69 -4.31
CA LEU A 367 -10.69 20.04 -4.15
C LEU A 367 -11.80 21.09 -3.92
N GLN A 368 -13.00 20.87 -4.46
CA GLN A 368 -14.13 21.79 -4.33
C GLN A 368 -14.92 21.60 -3.02
N GLN A 369 -14.92 20.39 -2.42
CA GLN A 369 -15.87 20.02 -1.37
C GLN A 369 -15.33 19.89 0.08
N LYS A 370 -14.24 20.57 0.41
CA LYS A 370 -13.55 20.53 1.73
C LYS A 370 -12.77 19.23 1.96
N SER A 371 -11.82 19.34 2.89
CA SER A 371 -10.73 18.43 3.19
C SER A 371 -11.13 16.95 3.32
N PHE A 372 -10.63 16.11 2.43
CA PHE A 372 -10.82 14.66 2.51
C PHE A 372 -9.49 13.91 2.40
N MET A 373 -9.38 12.82 3.17
CA MET A 373 -8.20 11.96 3.24
C MET A 373 -8.67 10.55 3.56
N ILE A 374 -8.14 9.55 2.86
CA ILE A 374 -8.45 8.16 3.17
C ILE A 374 -7.24 7.55 3.81
N LEU A 375 -7.37 7.32 5.10
CA LEU A 375 -6.46 6.45 5.82
C LEU A 375 -7.24 5.18 6.21
N PRO A 376 -6.56 4.02 6.18
CA PRO A 376 -7.16 2.74 6.52
C PRO A 376 -7.68 2.67 7.95
#